data_AF-Q21L13-F1
#
_entry.id   AF-Q21L13-F1
#
_cell.length_a   1.000
_cell.length_b   1.000
_cell.length_c   1.000
_cell.angle_alpha   90.00
_cell.angle_beta   90.00
_cell.angle_gamma   90.00
#
_symmetry.space_group_name_H-M   'P 1'
#
loop_
_entity.id
_entity.type
_entity.pdbx_description
1 polymer ?
#
loop_
_entity_poly.entity_id
_entity_poly.type
_entity_poly.pdbx_seq_one_letter_code
_entity_poly.pdbx_strand_id
1 'polypeptide(L)'
;MFSDQEYYYAWIYYLLGAAVCIACWWLLTAKLKQTEVRSLLRTVVVVVLLTPWYTTGTSGYLSPAVVITFIEGLFDDNHTFARAGIPLLVAVTASVVLSLGYHCVRWFMRRNASEQPADAS
;
A
#
# COMPACT_ATOMS: atom_id res chain seq x y z
N MET A 1 -16.99 -26.81 -0.63
CA MET A 1 -15.93 -26.50 0.36
C MET A 1 -14.81 -25.87 -0.44
N PHE A 2 -14.34 -24.67 -0.08
CA PHE A 2 -13.14 -24.10 -0.70
C PHE A 2 -11.99 -25.05 -0.40
N SER A 3 -11.34 -25.59 -1.43
CA SER A 3 -10.09 -26.33 -1.23
C SER A 3 -8.99 -25.32 -0.94
N ASP A 4 -8.04 -25.65 -0.05
CA ASP A 4 -6.88 -24.78 0.22
C ASP A 4 -6.12 -24.46 -1.08
N GLN A 5 -6.16 -25.38 -2.05
CA GLN A 5 -5.60 -25.16 -3.38
C GLN A 5 -6.25 -24.00 -4.14
N GLU A 6 -7.58 -23.86 -4.06
CA GLU A 6 -8.32 -22.75 -4.71
C GLU A 6 -7.97 -21.41 -4.07
N TYR A 7 -7.78 -21.41 -2.74
CA TYR A 7 -7.34 -20.23 -2.01
C TYR A 7 -5.95 -19.77 -2.44
N TYR A 8 -4.97 -20.68 -2.56
CA TYR A 8 -3.64 -20.34 -3.04
C TYR A 8 -3.66 -19.87 -4.50
N TYR A 9 -4.45 -20.50 -5.36
CA TYR A 9 -4.61 -20.04 -6.74
C TYR A 9 -5.22 -18.64 -6.83
N ALA A 10 -6.24 -18.33 -6.01
CA ALA A 10 -6.82 -17.00 -5.96
C ALA A 10 -5.76 -15.93 -5.61
N TRP A 11 -4.90 -16.21 -4.63
CA TRP A 11 -3.78 -15.34 -4.29
C TRP A 11 -2.75 -15.22 -5.42
N ILE A 12 -2.39 -16.31 -6.10
CA ILE A 12 -1.47 -16.27 -7.23
C ILE A 12 -2.02 -15.38 -8.35
N TYR A 13 -3.28 -15.58 -8.76
CA TYR A 13 -3.91 -14.77 -9.80
C TYR A 13 -4.04 -13.32 -9.37
N TYR A 14 -4.40 -13.07 -8.11
CA TYR A 14 -4.47 -11.72 -7.57
C TYR A 14 -3.11 -11.03 -7.59
N LEU A 15 -2.05 -11.67 -7.09
CA LEU A 15 -0.71 -11.10 -7.04
C LEU A 15 -0.16 -10.84 -8.44
N LEU A 16 -0.46 -11.73 -9.40
CA LEU A 16 -0.09 -11.53 -10.79
C LEU A 16 -0.79 -10.31 -11.39
N GLY A 17 -2.09 -10.15 -11.15
CA GLY A 17 -2.85 -8.95 -11.56
C GLY A 17 -2.33 -7.69 -10.87
N ALA A 18 -2.10 -7.75 -9.56
CA ALA A 18 -1.55 -6.64 -8.77
C ALA A 18 -0.18 -6.23 -9.29
N ALA A 19 0.71 -7.17 -9.61
CA ALA A 19 2.02 -6.89 -10.18
C ALA A 19 1.92 -6.15 -11.52
N VAL A 20 0.98 -6.55 -12.40
CA VAL A 20 0.73 -5.85 -13.66
C VAL A 20 0.20 -4.44 -13.40
N CYS A 21 -0.80 -4.26 -12.52
CA CYS A 21 -1.32 -2.94 -12.15
C CYS A 21 -0.22 -2.03 -11.60
N ILE A 22 0.62 -2.57 -10.72
CA ILE A 22 1.76 -1.89 -10.13
C ILE A 22 2.79 -1.51 -11.20
N ALA A 23 3.09 -2.40 -12.15
CA ALA A 23 3.99 -2.11 -13.27
C ALA A 23 3.43 -1.01 -14.18
N CYS A 24 2.15 -1.06 -14.53
CA CYS A 24 1.47 -0.01 -15.28
C CYS A 24 1.50 1.33 -14.53
N TRP A 25 1.26 1.32 -13.22
CA TRP A 25 1.36 2.51 -12.37
C TRP A 25 2.79 3.07 -12.34
N TRP A 26 3.80 2.20 -12.33
CA TRP A 26 5.20 2.58 -12.42
C TRP A 26 5.52 3.30 -13.73
N LEU A 27 4.98 2.82 -14.85
CA LEU A 27 5.12 3.45 -16.16
C LEU A 27 4.40 4.81 -16.24
N LEU A 28 3.19 4.91 -15.70
CA LEU A 28 2.43 6.17 -15.64
C LEU A 28 3.15 7.21 -14.78
N THR A 29 3.64 6.81 -13.61
CA THR A 29 4.35 7.69 -12.67
C THR A 29 5.79 7.99 -13.08
N ALA A 30 6.34 7.31 -14.10
CA ALA A 30 7.70 7.55 -14.58
C ALA A 30 7.88 8.97 -15.15
N LYS A 31 6.81 9.57 -15.68
CA LYS A 31 6.84 10.92 -16.26
C LYS A 31 6.73 12.06 -15.22
N LEU A 32 6.49 11.75 -13.94
CA LEU A 32 6.44 12.78 -12.90
C LEU A 32 7.86 13.24 -12.53
N LYS A 33 8.12 14.55 -12.67
CA LYS A 33 9.39 15.19 -12.29
C LYS A 33 9.60 15.28 -10.77
N GLN A 34 8.52 15.28 -9.97
CA GLN A 34 8.60 15.38 -8.52
C GLN A 34 8.86 14.00 -7.89
N THR A 35 10.13 13.76 -7.51
CA THR A 35 10.60 12.48 -6.93
C THR A 35 9.85 12.09 -5.66
N GLU A 36 9.53 13.06 -4.80
CA GLU A 36 8.89 12.84 -3.50
C GLU A 36 7.43 12.38 -3.68
N VAL A 37 6.66 13.10 -4.51
CA VAL A 37 5.28 12.74 -4.87
C VAL A 37 5.24 11.39 -5.58
N ARG A 38 6.18 11.14 -6.50
CA ARG A 38 6.31 9.85 -7.20
C ARG A 38 6.53 8.69 -6.23
N SER A 39 7.37 8.88 -5.20
CA SER A 39 7.62 7.85 -4.19
C SER A 39 6.36 7.57 -3.37
N LEU A 40 5.68 8.61 -2.90
CA LEU A 40 4.43 8.49 -2.14
C LEU A 40 3.34 7.76 -2.92
N LEU A 41 3.10 8.14 -4.17
CA LEU A 41 2.07 7.50 -5.01
C LEU A 41 2.35 6.01 -5.25
N ARG A 42 3.62 5.61 -5.37
CA ARG A 42 4.01 4.21 -5.55
C ARG A 42 3.80 3.43 -4.26
N THR A 43 4.22 3.98 -3.12
CA THR A 43 4.01 3.33 -1.81
C THR A 43 2.53 3.10 -1.53
N VAL A 44 1.69 4.12 -1.77
CA VAL A 44 0.24 4.01 -1.53
C VAL A 44 -0.39 2.90 -2.36
N VAL A 45 -0.09 2.83 -3.67
CA VAL A 45 -0.66 1.78 -4.53
C VAL A 45 -0.23 0.38 -4.10
N VAL A 46 1.05 0.21 -3.73
CA VAL A 46 1.54 -1.08 -3.23
C VAL A 46 0.83 -1.47 -1.92
N VAL A 47 0.66 -0.54 -0.99
CA VAL A 47 -0.02 -0.78 0.28
C VAL A 47 -1.50 -1.12 0.06
N VAL A 48 -2.20 -0.36 -0.80
CA VAL A 48 -3.61 -0.61 -1.11
C VAL A 48 -3.81 -2.01 -1.70
N LEU A 49 -2.94 -2.43 -2.63
CA LEU A 49 -3.07 -3.73 -3.30
C LEU A 49 -2.62 -4.89 -2.42
N LEU A 50 -1.59 -4.71 -1.60
CA LEU A 50 -0.99 -5.84 -0.88
C LEU A 50 -1.44 -5.98 0.58
N THR A 51 -2.27 -5.08 1.12
CA THR A 51 -2.76 -5.21 2.50
C THR A 51 -3.77 -6.36 2.61
N PRO A 52 -3.45 -7.46 3.30
CA PRO A 52 -4.40 -8.55 3.52
C PRO A 52 -5.31 -8.23 4.72
N TRP A 53 -6.57 -8.67 4.64
CA TRP A 53 -7.54 -8.61 5.74
C TRP A 53 -8.43 -9.85 5.74
N TYR A 54 -9.08 -10.15 6.86
CA TYR A 54 -9.98 -11.30 6.96
C TYR A 54 -11.20 -11.15 6.06
N THR A 55 -11.46 -12.18 5.23
CA THR A 55 -12.58 -12.19 4.27
C THR A 55 -13.93 -12.15 4.99
N THR A 56 -14.06 -12.87 6.09
CA THR A 56 -15.23 -12.83 6.97
C THR A 56 -14.78 -12.84 8.42
N GLY A 57 -15.61 -12.38 9.36
CA GLY A 57 -15.28 -12.34 10.79
C GLY A 57 -15.09 -13.72 11.42
N THR A 58 -15.49 -14.79 10.73
CA THR A 58 -15.48 -16.17 11.23
C THR A 58 -14.53 -17.08 10.45
N SER A 59 -14.07 -16.66 9.27
CA SER A 59 -13.14 -17.44 8.44
C SER A 59 -11.68 -17.09 8.75
N GLY A 60 -10.81 -18.10 8.86
CA GLY A 60 -9.36 -17.89 8.93
C GLY A 60 -8.70 -17.48 7.60
N TYR A 61 -9.48 -17.31 6.54
CA TYR A 61 -8.99 -16.91 5.23
C TYR A 61 -8.78 -15.39 5.14
N LEU A 62 -7.69 -15.02 4.47
CA LEU A 62 -7.33 -13.62 4.21
C LEU A 62 -7.60 -13.30 2.75
N SER A 63 -8.12 -12.11 2.49
CA SER A 63 -8.22 -11.55 1.14
C SER A 63 -7.68 -10.13 1.12
N PRO A 64 -7.26 -9.62 -0.04
CA PRO A 64 -6.81 -8.24 -0.17
C PRO A 64 -7.92 -7.28 0.30
N ALA A 65 -7.58 -6.40 1.25
CA ALA A 65 -8.55 -5.51 1.89
C ALA A 65 -9.25 -4.59 0.88
N VAL A 66 -8.56 -4.19 -0.20
CA VAL A 66 -9.12 -3.39 -1.28
C VAL A 66 -10.26 -4.11 -2.00
N VAL A 67 -10.15 -5.42 -2.23
CA VAL A 67 -11.18 -6.21 -2.92
C VAL A 67 -12.40 -6.35 -2.03
N ILE A 68 -12.20 -6.68 -0.75
CA ILE A 68 -13.30 -6.80 0.22
C ILE A 68 -14.04 -5.47 0.32
N THR A 69 -13.31 -4.37 0.56
CA THR A 69 -13.89 -3.03 0.69
C THR A 69 -14.64 -2.61 -0.56
N PHE A 70 -14.11 -2.94 -1.74
CA PHE A 70 -14.75 -2.58 -3.01
C PHE A 70 -16.03 -3.39 -3.26
N ILE A 71 -16.00 -4.70 -3.02
CA ILE A 71 -17.18 -5.56 -3.18
C ILE A 71 -18.24 -5.20 -2.13
N GLU A 72 -17.88 -5.15 -0.85
CA GLU A 72 -18.82 -4.77 0.21
C GLU A 72 -19.34 -3.34 0.00
N GLY A 73 -18.51 -2.40 -0.48
CA GLY A 73 -18.95 -1.04 -0.76
C GLY A 73 -19.90 -0.90 -1.95
N LEU A 74 -19.85 -1.82 -2.92
CA LEU A 74 -20.72 -1.80 -4.10
C LEU A 74 -22.02 -2.59 -3.90
N PHE A 75 -21.98 -3.66 -3.11
CA PHE A 75 -23.04 -4.65 -3.06
C PHE A 75 -23.70 -4.80 -1.68
N ASP A 76 -23.14 -4.22 -0.62
CA ASP A 76 -23.67 -4.34 0.73
C ASP A 76 -24.17 -2.99 1.27
N ASP A 77 -25.46 -2.92 1.55
CA ASP A 77 -26.14 -1.72 2.07
C ASP A 77 -25.87 -1.51 3.57
N ASN A 78 -25.35 -2.53 4.27
CA ASN A 78 -25.27 -2.57 5.74
C ASN A 78 -23.98 -1.97 6.33
N HIS A 79 -23.24 -1.17 5.56
CA HIS A 79 -21.96 -0.57 5.95
C HIS A 79 -20.85 -1.56 6.36
N THR A 80 -20.96 -2.83 5.98
CA THR A 80 -19.96 -3.87 6.32
C THR A 80 -18.57 -3.55 5.74
N PHE A 81 -18.51 -2.77 4.65
CA PHE A 81 -17.28 -2.30 4.01
C PHE A 81 -16.33 -1.61 4.99
N ALA A 82 -16.83 -0.99 6.05
CA ALA A 82 -16.00 -0.32 7.06
C ALA A 82 -15.05 -1.30 7.77
N ARG A 83 -15.43 -2.58 7.89
CA ARG A 83 -14.62 -3.63 8.52
C ARG A 83 -13.29 -3.84 7.82
N ALA A 84 -13.28 -3.87 6.49
CA ALA A 84 -12.06 -3.99 5.68
C ALA A 84 -11.49 -2.62 5.27
N GLY A 85 -12.35 -1.61 5.14
CA GLY A 85 -11.99 -0.27 4.70
C GLY A 85 -11.23 0.54 5.75
N ILE A 86 -11.62 0.46 7.03
CA ILE A 86 -10.89 1.10 8.13
C ILE A 86 -9.44 0.62 8.23
N PRO A 87 -9.13 -0.70 8.30
CA PRO A 87 -7.75 -1.15 8.38
C PRO A 87 -6.95 -0.81 7.12
N LEU A 88 -7.58 -0.79 5.94
CA LEU A 88 -6.94 -0.31 4.72
C LEU A 88 -6.60 1.18 4.80
N LEU A 89 -7.51 2.03 5.27
CA LEU A 89 -7.26 3.46 5.49
C LEU A 89 -6.14 3.69 6.52
N VAL A 90 -6.12 2.91 7.60
CA VAL A 90 -5.06 2.97 8.61
C VAL A 90 -3.72 2.57 8.00
N ALA A 91 -3.66 1.49 7.21
CA ALA A 91 -2.44 1.05 6.54
C ALA A 91 -1.92 2.11 5.56
N VAL A 92 -2.81 2.71 4.76
CA VAL A 92 -2.45 3.80 3.84
C VAL A 92 -1.95 5.01 4.63
N THR A 93 -2.66 5.43 5.67
CA THR A 93 -2.27 6.59 6.50
C THR A 93 -0.91 6.36 7.16
N ALA A 94 -0.70 5.18 7.75
CA ALA A 94 0.58 4.78 8.33
C ALA A 94 1.71 4.82 7.30
N SER A 95 1.46 4.32 6.08
CA SER A 95 2.46 4.34 5.02
C SER A 95 2.85 5.75 4.58
N VAL A 96 1.88 6.68 4.56
CA VAL A 96 2.10 8.09 4.22
C VAL A 96 2.90 8.77 5.33
N VAL A 97 2.53 8.55 6.59
CA VAL A 97 3.25 9.09 7.76
C VAL A 97 4.69 8.59 7.80
N LEU A 98 4.91 7.29 7.59
CA LEU A 98 6.25 6.70 7.52
C LEU A 98 7.08 7.28 6.37
N SER A 99 6.47 7.43 5.20
CA SER A 99 7.15 8.02 4.05
C SER A 99 7.52 9.48 4.30
N LEU A 100 6.60 10.28 4.85
CA LEU A 100 6.87 11.67 5.24
C LEU A 100 7.94 11.76 6.32
N GLY A 101 7.91 10.87 7.32
CA GLY A 101 8.95 10.75 8.34
C GLY A 101 10.32 10.46 7.74
N TYR A 102 10.41 9.47 6.84
CA TYR A 102 11.63 9.16 6.10
C TYR A 102 12.14 10.37 5.29
N HIS A 103 11.24 11.08 4.61
CA HIS A 103 11.57 12.30 3.87
C HIS A 103 12.03 13.46 4.80
N CYS A 104 11.43 13.61 5.97
CA CYS A 104 11.84 14.59 6.98
C CYS A 104 13.20 14.24 7.58
N VAL A 105 13.44 12.97 7.91
CA VAL A 105 14.71 12.48 8.47
C VAL A 105 15.84 12.62 7.45
N ARG A 106 15.65 12.19 6.19
CA ARG A 106 16.68 12.40 5.16
C ARG A 106 16.95 13.89 4.93
N TRP A 107 15.92 14.74 5.02
CA TRP A 107 16.08 16.18 4.90
C TRP A 107 16.84 16.74 6.12
N PHE A 108 16.59 16.23 7.33
CA PHE A 108 17.34 16.54 8.57
C PHE A 108 18.81 16.12 8.53
N MET A 109 19.08 14.88 8.12
CA MET A 109 20.46 14.40 8.02
C MET A 109 21.25 15.13 6.94
N ARG A 110 20.60 15.56 5.84
CA ARG A 110 21.24 16.36 4.79
C ARG A 110 21.62 17.77 5.22
N ARG A 111 20.83 18.41 6.10
CA ARG A 111 21.17 19.74 6.64
C ARG A 111 22.29 19.66 7.69
N ASN A 112 22.35 18.59 8.48
CA ASN A 112 23.45 18.38 9.43
C ASN A 112 24.78 18.02 8.74
N ALA A 113 24.76 17.40 7.55
CA ALA A 113 25.98 17.07 6.81
C ALA A 113 26.67 18.29 6.16
N SER A 114 25.96 19.41 6.00
CA SER A 114 26.52 20.68 5.54
C SER A 114 27.19 21.50 6.65
N GLU A 115 27.11 21.06 7.91
CA GLU A 115 27.75 21.70 9.07
C GLU A 115 29.06 21.03 9.50
N GLN A 116 29.66 20.20 8.64
CA GLN A 116 31.06 19.76 8.83
C GLN A 116 31.97 20.54 7.86
N PRO A 117 32.32 21.80 8.18
CA PRO A 117 33.24 22.59 7.38
C PRO A 117 34.66 22.07 7.60
N ALA A 118 35.32 21.68 6.51
CA ALA A 118 36.66 22.12 6.11
C ALA A 118 37.71 22.42 7.23
N ASP A 119 37.85 21.57 8.23
CA ASP A 119 39.01 21.54 9.13
C ASP A 119 39.53 20.10 9.24
N ALA A 120 40.14 19.66 8.15
CA ALA A 120 41.08 18.54 8.12
C ALA A 120 42.04 18.81 6.96
N SER A 121 42.73 19.94 7.07
CA SER A 121 43.97 20.23 6.34
C SER A 121 45.14 19.57 7.04
#